data_AF-A0A7S1DDP3-F1
#
_entry.id   AF-A0A7S1DDP3-F1
#
_cell.length_a   1.000
_cell.length_b   1.000
_cell.length_c   1.000
_cell.angle_alpha   90.00
_cell.angle_beta   90.00
_cell.angle_gamma   90.00
#
_symmetry.space_group_name_H-M   'P 1'
#
loop_
_entity.id
_entity.type
_entity.pdbx_description
1 polymer ?
#
loop_
_entity_poly.entity_id
_entity_poly.type
_entity_poly.pdbx_seq_one_letter_code
_entity_poly.pdbx_strand_id
1 'polypeptide(L)'
;MRWKWKFVYIAEAHAMDEWPLKSGRFNNDRGAVVVEKQPTKGEERCHLARRFVSDFGLRCDNHCYEFLVDDPERGEPFEKAYAPWPLRLYVIRGGKMEWIAQPKNCSYDESIGELMRMLNRVEE
;
A
#
# COMPACT_ATOMS: atom_id res chain seq x y z
N MET A 1 3.90 -20.33 12.64
CA MET A 1 3.94 -18.94 13.17
C MET A 1 2.94 -18.09 12.38
N ARG A 2 2.08 -17.27 13.01
CA ARG A 2 1.07 -16.51 12.25
C ARG A 2 1.61 -15.13 11.86
N TRP A 3 1.67 -14.86 10.56
CA TRP A 3 2.06 -13.56 10.02
C TRP A 3 1.02 -12.49 10.37
N LYS A 4 1.50 -11.27 10.67
CA LYS A 4 0.66 -10.09 10.86
C LYS A 4 0.76 -9.21 9.62
N TRP A 5 -0.36 -8.91 9.01
CA TRP A 5 -0.42 -8.10 7.81
C TRP A 5 -0.81 -6.67 8.14
N LYS A 6 0.01 -5.73 7.68
CA LYS A 6 -0.26 -4.29 7.79
C LYS A 6 -0.29 -3.69 6.39
N PHE A 7 -1.25 -2.82 6.15
CA PHE A 7 -1.32 -2.02 4.93
C PHE A 7 -1.16 -0.55 5.34
N VAL A 8 -0.16 0.13 4.79
CA VAL A 8 0.07 1.55 5.08
C VAL A 8 -0.31 2.34 3.84
N TYR A 9 -1.35 3.17 3.96
CA TYR A 9 -1.76 4.09 2.90
C TYR A 9 -0.86 5.33 2.92
N ILE A 10 -0.21 5.61 1.79
CA ILE A 10 0.78 6.68 1.64
C ILE A 10 0.26 7.76 0.68
N ALA A 11 1.12 8.73 0.36
CA ALA A 11 0.90 9.74 -0.68
C ALA A 11 0.40 9.16 -2.01
N GLU A 12 -0.52 9.85 -2.69
CA GLU A 12 -1.01 9.43 -4.00
C GLU A 12 0.10 9.56 -5.04
N ALA A 13 0.22 8.58 -5.94
CA ALA A 13 1.14 8.67 -7.07
C ALA A 13 0.62 9.57 -8.21
N HIS A 14 -0.70 9.86 -8.22
CA HIS A 14 -1.40 10.52 -9.32
C HIS A 14 -2.44 11.54 -8.81
N ALA A 15 -2.13 12.31 -7.76
CA ALA A 15 -2.94 13.47 -7.41
C ALA A 15 -2.89 14.51 -8.55
N MET A 16 -4.05 14.98 -9.01
CA MET A 16 -4.15 15.78 -10.25
C MET A 16 -3.49 17.16 -10.16
N ASP A 17 -3.37 17.72 -8.96
CA ASP A 17 -2.70 19.00 -8.70
C ASP A 17 -1.18 18.91 -8.74
N GLU A 18 -0.61 17.71 -8.62
CA GLU A 18 0.83 17.45 -8.72
C GLU A 18 1.21 16.80 -10.06
N TRP A 19 0.39 15.86 -10.55
CA TRP A 19 0.66 15.09 -11.74
C TRP A 19 -0.62 14.90 -12.58
N PRO A 20 -0.82 15.68 -13.66
CA PRO A 20 -2.11 15.75 -14.38
C PRO A 20 -2.41 14.52 -15.27
N LEU A 21 -1.67 13.42 -15.11
CA LEU A 21 -1.98 12.14 -15.77
C LEU A 21 -2.92 11.33 -14.88
N LYS A 22 -4.10 11.01 -15.42
CA LYS A 22 -5.06 10.13 -14.75
C LYS A 22 -4.45 8.74 -14.56
N SER A 23 -4.65 8.16 -13.39
CA SER A 23 -4.34 6.76 -13.14
C SER A 23 -5.06 5.88 -14.17
N GLY A 24 -4.32 4.98 -14.82
CA GLY A 24 -4.88 3.95 -15.70
C GLY A 24 -5.59 2.82 -14.95
N ARG A 25 -5.68 2.88 -13.61
CA ARG A 25 -6.31 1.85 -12.79
C ARG A 25 -7.79 2.17 -12.55
N PHE A 26 -8.61 1.14 -12.77
CA PHE A 26 -10.06 1.19 -12.63
C PHE A 26 -10.48 0.59 -11.29
N ASN A 27 -11.44 1.20 -10.61
CA ASN A 27 -12.02 0.67 -9.37
C ASN A 27 -13.25 -0.21 -9.68
N ASN A 28 -13.06 -1.51 -9.94
CA ASN A 28 -14.14 -2.51 -10.04
C ASN A 28 -15.43 -1.95 -10.69
N ASP A 29 -15.32 -1.50 -11.95
CA ASP A 29 -16.40 -0.95 -12.79
C ASP A 29 -16.92 0.47 -12.50
N ARG A 30 -16.30 1.28 -11.63
CA ARG A 30 -16.73 2.68 -11.33
C ARG A 30 -15.89 3.78 -11.99
N GLY A 31 -14.98 3.41 -12.89
CA GLY A 31 -14.13 4.34 -13.64
C GLY A 31 -12.70 4.44 -13.09
N ALA A 32 -11.98 5.48 -13.53
CA ALA A 32 -10.62 5.73 -13.06
C ALA A 32 -10.66 6.24 -11.60
N VAL A 33 -9.69 5.82 -10.78
CA VAL A 33 -9.48 6.45 -9.47
C VAL A 33 -9.00 7.88 -9.72
N VAL A 34 -9.82 8.85 -9.32
CA VAL A 34 -9.50 10.27 -9.40
C VAL A 34 -9.34 10.83 -8.00
N VAL A 35 -8.15 11.40 -7.75
CA VAL A 35 -7.86 12.21 -6.58
C VAL A 35 -7.48 13.60 -7.09
N GLU A 36 -8.31 14.59 -6.80
CA GLU A 36 -8.14 15.95 -7.33
C GLU A 36 -6.95 16.66 -6.71
N LYS A 37 -6.70 16.41 -5.42
CA LYS A 37 -5.65 17.08 -4.65
C LYS A 37 -4.91 16.13 -3.74
N GLN A 38 -3.62 16.36 -3.59
CA GLN A 38 -2.80 15.62 -2.64
C GLN A 38 -3.26 15.89 -1.20
N PRO A 39 -3.56 14.84 -0.38
CA PRO A 39 -3.95 15.05 1.00
C PRO A 39 -2.80 15.66 1.80
N THR A 40 -3.08 16.79 2.45
CA THR A 40 -2.12 17.49 3.33
C THR A 40 -2.45 17.30 4.80
N LYS A 41 -3.62 16.73 5.10
CA LYS A 41 -4.09 16.40 6.46
C LYS A 41 -4.31 14.92 6.67
N GLY A 42 -4.07 14.44 7.88
CA GLY A 42 -4.27 13.02 8.23
C GLY A 42 -5.71 12.55 8.03
N GLU A 43 -6.69 13.41 8.33
CA GLU A 43 -8.11 13.11 8.14
C GLU A 43 -8.48 12.91 6.67
N GLU A 44 -7.99 13.77 5.78
CA GLU A 44 -8.20 13.69 4.33
C GLU A 44 -7.66 12.36 3.79
N ARG A 45 -6.44 11.99 4.22
CA ARG A 45 -5.84 10.72 3.80
C ARG A 45 -6.55 9.51 4.40
N CYS A 46 -7.03 9.59 5.65
CA CYS A 46 -7.88 8.55 6.23
C CYS A 46 -9.17 8.35 5.42
N HIS A 47 -9.77 9.43 4.92
CA HIS A 47 -10.95 9.33 4.06
C HIS A 47 -10.63 8.59 2.76
N LEU A 48 -9.54 8.93 2.08
CA LEU A 48 -9.10 8.22 0.86
C LEU A 48 -8.74 6.76 1.13
N ALA A 49 -8.03 6.47 2.21
CA ALA A 49 -7.70 5.11 2.61
C ALA A 49 -8.96 4.25 2.82
N ARG A 50 -9.99 4.79 3.50
CA ARG A 50 -11.28 4.09 3.68
C ARG A 50 -11.99 3.85 2.34
N ARG A 51 -11.98 4.85 1.45
CA ARG A 51 -12.52 4.70 0.09
C ARG A 51 -11.78 3.61 -0.68
N PHE A 52 -10.45 3.60 -0.65
CA PHE A 52 -9.63 2.57 -1.30
C PHE A 52 -9.96 1.17 -0.79
N VAL A 53 -10.05 0.99 0.53
CA VAL A 53 -10.47 -0.30 1.12
C VAL A 53 -11.85 -0.74 0.62
N SER A 54 -12.79 0.20 0.49
CA SER A 54 -14.14 -0.07 -0.02
C SER A 54 -14.15 -0.39 -1.51
N ASP A 55 -13.44 0.39 -2.32
CA ASP A 55 -13.42 0.31 -3.78
C ASP A 55 -12.78 -1.01 -4.26
N PHE A 56 -11.75 -1.48 -3.55
CA PHE A 56 -11.02 -2.71 -3.87
C PHE A 56 -11.41 -3.92 -3.03
N GLY A 57 -12.45 -3.81 -2.18
CA GLY A 57 -12.96 -4.94 -1.40
C GLY A 57 -11.92 -5.54 -0.44
N LEU A 58 -11.01 -4.73 0.11
CA LEU A 58 -9.92 -5.21 0.97
C LEU A 58 -10.35 -5.59 2.39
N ARG A 59 -11.67 -5.69 2.61
CA ARG A 59 -12.25 -6.25 3.83
C ARG A 59 -12.33 -7.76 3.64
N CYS A 60 -11.37 -8.47 4.20
CA CYS A 60 -11.44 -9.92 4.27
C CYS A 60 -12.09 -10.34 5.58
N ASP A 61 -13.25 -10.97 5.51
CA ASP A 61 -14.00 -11.48 6.66
C ASP A 61 -13.19 -12.45 7.54
N ASN A 62 -12.13 -13.04 6.99
CA ASN A 62 -11.27 -14.02 7.66
C ASN A 62 -9.80 -13.56 7.87
N HIS A 63 -9.43 -12.34 7.48
CA HIS A 63 -8.05 -11.84 7.65
C HIS A 63 -8.04 -10.46 8.33
N CYS A 64 -7.43 -10.38 9.51
CA CYS A 64 -7.19 -9.12 10.21
C CYS A 64 -6.01 -8.38 9.55
N TYR A 65 -6.27 -7.60 8.50
CA TYR A 65 -5.36 -6.56 8.05
C TYR A 65 -5.48 -5.35 8.96
N GLU A 66 -4.36 -4.86 9.48
CA GLU A 66 -4.32 -3.55 10.12
C GLU A 66 -4.06 -2.50 9.04
N PHE A 67 -5.03 -1.61 8.83
CA PHE A 67 -4.90 -0.47 7.92
C PHE A 67 -4.40 0.75 8.68
N LEU A 68 -3.27 1.27 8.23
CA LEU A 68 -2.59 2.44 8.76
C LEU A 68 -2.50 3.50 7.66
N VAL A 69 -2.26 4.74 8.06
CA VAL A 69 -2.10 5.88 7.16
C VAL A 69 -0.81 6.60 7.54
N ASP A 70 0.03 6.91 6.56
CA ASP A 70 1.18 7.78 6.79
C ASP A 70 0.70 9.22 6.96
N ASP A 71 1.22 9.91 7.96
CA ASP A 71 0.68 11.21 8.40
C ASP A 71 1.35 12.37 7.64
N PRO A 72 0.63 13.08 6.75
CA PRO A 72 1.17 14.20 6.01
C PRO A 72 1.51 15.40 6.90
N GLU A 73 0.78 15.61 8.00
CA GLU A 73 1.00 16.75 8.91
C GLU A 73 2.30 16.60 9.70
N ARG A 74 2.77 15.36 9.83
CA ARG A 74 4.08 15.01 10.40
C ARG A 74 5.16 14.83 9.34
N GLY A 75 4.83 15.15 8.08
CA GLY A 75 5.73 15.10 6.95
C GLY A 75 6.13 13.67 6.56
N GLU A 76 5.17 12.76 6.45
CA GLU A 76 5.37 11.42 5.84
C GLU A 76 6.46 10.57 6.52
N PRO A 77 6.36 10.29 7.84
CA PRO A 77 7.38 9.54 8.56
C PRO A 77 7.61 8.13 8.00
N PHE A 78 6.58 7.44 7.50
CA PHE A 78 6.75 6.11 6.91
C PHE A 78 7.44 6.19 5.55
N GLU A 79 7.06 7.16 4.71
CA GLU A 79 7.72 7.43 3.43
C GLU A 79 9.22 7.65 3.62
N LYS A 80 9.58 8.55 4.55
CA LYS A 80 10.99 8.86 4.86
C LYS A 80 11.78 7.66 5.37
N ALA A 81 11.14 6.78 6.15
CA ALA A 81 11.82 5.64 6.76
C ALA A 81 11.96 4.44 5.83
N TYR A 82 11.00 4.23 4.92
CA TYR A 82 10.90 2.99 4.13
C TYR A 82 10.99 3.20 2.61
N ALA A 83 10.84 4.43 2.11
CA ALA A 83 10.74 4.79 0.69
C ALA A 83 9.79 3.87 -0.11
N PRO A 84 8.52 3.74 0.30
CA PRO A 84 7.55 2.85 -0.33
C PRO A 84 6.96 3.38 -1.64
N TRP A 85 7.06 4.68 -1.94
CA TRP A 85 6.42 5.24 -3.12
C TRP A 85 6.93 4.62 -4.43
N PRO A 86 6.04 4.31 -5.41
CA PRO A 86 4.58 4.49 -5.38
C PRO A 86 3.83 3.30 -4.77
N LEU A 87 4.50 2.17 -4.58
CA LEU A 87 4.01 0.95 -3.94
C LEU A 87 5.24 0.10 -3.61
N ARG A 88 5.30 -0.50 -2.42
CA ARG A 88 6.38 -1.42 -2.03
C ARG A 88 5.88 -2.47 -1.03
N LEU A 89 6.45 -3.66 -1.08
CA LEU A 89 6.18 -4.74 -0.13
C LEU A 89 7.43 -5.03 0.70
N TYR A 90 7.22 -5.36 1.97
CA TYR A 90 8.27 -5.60 2.95
C TYR A 90 7.95 -6.83 3.79
N VAL A 91 8.97 -7.55 4.24
CA VAL A 91 8.88 -8.54 5.33
C VAL A 91 9.80 -8.09 6.45
N ILE A 92 9.24 -7.93 7.64
CA ILE A 92 9.96 -7.55 8.86
C ILE A 92 9.83 -8.69 9.86
N ARG A 93 10.97 -9.23 10.32
CA ARG A 93 11.04 -10.31 11.32
C ARG A 93 11.99 -9.93 12.43
N GLY A 94 11.53 -10.04 13.68
CA GLY A 94 12.35 -9.69 14.85
C GLY A 94 12.85 -8.24 14.83
N GLY A 95 12.06 -7.31 14.29
CA GLY A 95 12.43 -5.90 14.15
C GLY A 95 13.46 -5.59 13.05
N LYS A 96 13.85 -6.58 12.24
CA LYS A 96 14.77 -6.42 11.12
C LYS A 96 14.04 -6.56 9.79
N MET A 97 14.42 -5.74 8.82
CA MET A 97 13.99 -5.89 7.44
C MET A 97 14.61 -7.17 6.87
N GLU A 98 13.79 -8.18 6.63
CA GLU A 98 14.23 -9.48 6.10
C GLU A 98 14.16 -9.50 4.56
N TRP A 99 13.16 -8.83 4.00
CA TRP A 99 12.97 -8.77 2.55
C TRP A 99 12.27 -7.48 2.13
N ILE A 100 12.64 -7.01 0.94
CA ILE A 100 12.01 -5.89 0.25
C ILE A 100 11.75 -6.34 -1.18
N ALA A 101 10.51 -6.22 -1.64
CA ALA A 101 10.17 -6.57 -3.02
C ALA A 101 11.02 -5.78 -4.03
N GLN A 102 11.41 -6.45 -5.11
CA GLN A 102 12.14 -5.87 -6.23
C GLN A 102 11.27 -6.08 -7.48
N PRO A 103 10.41 -5.12 -7.85
CA PRO A 103 9.57 -5.27 -9.02
C PRO A 103 10.42 -5.38 -10.28
N LYS A 104 10.00 -6.22 -11.22
CA LYS A 104 10.62 -6.36 -12.54
C LYS A 104 9.58 -6.07 -13.61
N ASN A 105 10.00 -5.42 -14.70
CA ASN A 105 9.12 -5.05 -15.81
C ASN A 105 7.84 -4.32 -15.33
N CYS A 106 7.99 -3.41 -14.37
CA CYS A 106 6.88 -2.66 -13.76
C CYS A 106 5.79 -3.53 -13.10
N SER A 107 6.07 -4.79 -12.76
CA SER A 107 5.16 -5.70 -12.07
C SER A 107 5.77 -6.27 -10.78
N TYR A 108 4.88 -6.67 -9.87
CA TYR A 108 5.20 -7.35 -8.62
C TYR A 108 4.99 -8.87 -8.68
N ASP A 109 4.59 -9.45 -9.81
CA ASP A 109 4.22 -10.87 -9.90
C ASP A 109 5.33 -11.81 -9.42
N GLU A 110 6.59 -11.58 -9.85
CA GLU A 110 7.74 -12.36 -9.38
C GLU A 110 7.98 -12.18 -7.87
N SER A 111 7.91 -10.93 -7.38
CA SER A 111 8.07 -10.61 -5.95
C SER A 111 6.97 -11.22 -5.09
N ILE A 112 5.73 -11.30 -5.59
CA ILE A 112 4.63 -11.99 -4.91
C ILE A 112 4.93 -13.48 -4.85
N GLY A 113 5.42 -14.10 -5.93
CA GLY A 113 5.84 -15.51 -5.92
C GLY A 113 6.97 -15.80 -4.93
N GLU A 114 7.91 -14.87 -4.76
CA GLU A 114 8.94 -14.94 -3.69
C GLU A 114 8.32 -14.85 -2.30
N LEU A 115 7.46 -13.86 -2.06
CA LEU A 115 6.77 -13.68 -0.79
C LEU A 115 5.98 -14.93 -0.40
N MET A 116 5.18 -15.50 -1.32
CA MET A 116 4.40 -16.70 -1.05
C MET A 116 5.28 -17.90 -0.67
N ARG A 117 6.44 -18.06 -1.31
CA ARG A 117 7.43 -19.08 -0.92
C ARG A 117 8.02 -18.84 0.47
N MET A 118 8.29 -17.59 0.83
CA MET A 118 8.77 -17.25 2.18
C MET A 118 7.72 -17.54 3.25
N LEU A 119 6.44 -17.25 2.99
CA LEU A 119 5.35 -17.50 3.92
C LEU A 119 5.14 -19.00 4.18
N ASN A 120 5.27 -19.84 3.15
CA ASN A 120 5.07 -21.29 3.22
C ASN A 120 6.24 -22.04 3.88
N ARG A 121 7.45 -21.47 3.91
CA ARG A 121 8.64 -22.10 4.53
C ARG A 121 8.61 -22.13 6.07
N VAL A 122 7.60 -21.54 6.70
CA VAL A 122 7.49 -21.43 8.18
C VAL A 122 6.52 -22.48 8.75
N GLU A 123 6.03 -23.40 7.93
CA GLU A 123 5.18 -24.54 8.35
C GLU A 123 5.94 -25.88 8.49
N GLU A 124 7.26 -25.90 8.28
CA GLU A 124 8.16 -27.02 8.67
C GLU A 124 8.94 -26.69 9.95
#